data_AF-A0A268ELR7-F1
#
_entry.id   AF-A0A268ELR7-F1
#
_cell.length_a   1.000
_cell.length_b   1.000
_cell.length_c   1.000
_cell.angle_alpha   90.00
_cell.angle_beta   90.00
_cell.angle_gamma   90.00
#
_symmetry.space_group_name_H-M   'P 1'
#
loop_
_entity.id
_entity.type
_entity.pdbx_description
1 polymer ?
#
loop_
_entity_poly.entity_id
_entity_poly.type
_entity_poly.pdbx_seq_one_letter_code
_entity_poly.pdbx_strand_id
1 'polypeptide(L)'
;MNRLSKITSRAETSSLKLPHTDPEIHSALIHRLLLHLSAAGVQHRPLVIVCIGTDRSTGDCLGPLVGTSLARYQTSMFHLYGTLDEPVHAMNLEDTLNSIYTRFDNPFIIGIDACLGQSSSVGSIQISDGPLKPGAGVHKELPPVGDIHVTGIVNVGGFMEYFVLQNTRLSLVMRLSEIISDCVFTGIKEWSRSIRLAAQD
;
A
#
# COMPACT_ATOMS: atom_id res chain seq x y z
N MET A 1 -31.10 20.80 -22.53
CA MET A 1 -29.67 20.60 -22.87
C MET A 1 -28.93 20.23 -21.60
N ASN A 2 -28.74 18.92 -21.38
CA ASN A 2 -28.00 18.33 -20.25
C ASN A 2 -26.50 18.32 -20.57
N ARG A 3 -25.66 19.00 -19.78
CA ARG A 3 -24.19 18.82 -19.87
C ARG A 3 -23.37 19.25 -18.65
N LEU A 4 -23.93 19.22 -17.43
CA LEU A 4 -23.19 19.66 -16.23
C LEU A 4 -23.27 18.74 -14.99
N SER A 5 -23.81 17.52 -15.08
CA SER A 5 -23.98 16.64 -13.90
C SER A 5 -23.19 15.32 -13.92
N LYS A 6 -22.13 15.19 -14.73
CA LYS A 6 -21.43 13.90 -14.89
C LYS A 6 -19.93 13.86 -14.63
N ILE A 7 -19.31 14.91 -14.09
CA ILE A 7 -17.84 14.97 -13.93
C ILE A 7 -17.37 14.98 -12.45
N THR A 8 -18.25 15.17 -11.47
CA THR A 8 -17.84 15.40 -10.08
C THR A 8 -17.98 14.22 -9.10
N SER A 9 -18.34 12.99 -9.51
CA SER A 9 -18.58 11.88 -8.56
C SER A 9 -17.54 10.74 -8.52
N ARG A 10 -16.55 10.71 -9.43
CA ARG A 10 -15.60 9.58 -9.53
C ARG A 10 -14.20 9.88 -8.97
N ALA A 11 -13.83 11.15 -8.82
CA ALA A 11 -12.49 11.56 -8.38
C ALA A 11 -12.31 11.56 -6.85
N GLU A 12 -13.39 11.75 -6.07
CA GLU A 12 -13.33 11.71 -4.60
C GLU A 12 -13.35 10.28 -4.03
N THR A 13 -13.75 9.30 -4.85
CA THR A 13 -13.82 7.88 -4.47
C THR A 13 -12.53 7.11 -4.73
N SER A 14 -11.63 7.62 -5.60
CA SER A 14 -10.46 6.88 -6.07
C SER A 14 -9.23 6.94 -5.15
N SER A 15 -9.18 7.90 -4.24
CA SER A 15 -8.04 8.07 -3.33
C SER A 15 -8.44 8.70 -2.01
N LEU A 16 -7.85 8.24 -0.91
CA LEU A 16 -7.91 8.87 0.41
C LEU A 16 -6.49 9.23 0.82
N LYS A 17 -6.25 10.46 1.29
CA LYS A 17 -4.99 10.88 1.89
C LYS A 17 -5.26 11.61 3.19
N LEU A 18 -4.67 11.14 4.29
CA LEU A 18 -4.86 11.71 5.62
C LEU A 18 -3.52 11.78 6.39
N PRO A 19 -3.29 12.81 7.22
CA PRO A 19 -2.12 12.85 8.08
C PRO A 19 -2.19 11.74 9.15
N HIS A 20 -1.04 11.15 9.50
CA HIS A 20 -0.96 10.11 10.54
C HIS A 20 -1.39 10.58 11.94
N THR A 21 -1.52 11.89 12.14
CA THR A 21 -1.99 12.52 13.38
C THR A 21 -3.51 12.72 13.40
N ASP A 22 -4.21 12.39 12.31
CA ASP A 22 -5.67 12.47 12.27
C ASP A 22 -6.27 11.45 13.24
N PRO A 23 -7.17 11.85 14.15
CA PRO A 23 -7.78 10.92 15.11
C PRO A 23 -8.61 9.82 14.44
N GLU A 24 -9.12 10.05 13.22
CA GLU A 24 -9.91 9.09 12.44
C GLU A 24 -9.07 8.32 11.42
N ILE A 25 -7.74 8.38 11.49
CA ILE A 25 -6.87 7.73 10.50
C ILE A 25 -7.16 6.23 10.38
N HIS A 26 -7.35 5.52 11.50
CA HIS A 26 -7.60 4.08 11.47
C HIS A 26 -8.95 3.76 10.83
N SER A 27 -10.04 4.41 11.30
CA SER A 27 -11.39 4.18 10.81
C SER A 27 -11.50 4.50 9.31
N ALA A 28 -10.91 5.62 8.88
CA ALA A 28 -10.94 6.06 7.49
C ALA A 28 -10.13 5.14 6.55
N LEU A 29 -8.92 4.72 6.96
CA LEU A 29 -8.10 3.80 6.16
C LEU A 29 -8.74 2.42 6.04
N ILE A 30 -9.25 1.87 7.15
CA ILE A 30 -9.96 0.57 7.15
C ILE A 30 -11.18 0.65 6.25
N HIS A 31 -12.01 1.69 6.40
CA HIS A 31 -13.20 1.86 5.56
C HIS A 31 -12.85 1.97 4.08
N ARG A 32 -11.82 2.76 3.73
CA ARG A 32 -11.38 2.88 2.34
C ARG A 32 -10.86 1.53 1.79
N LEU A 33 -10.07 0.80 2.58
CA LEU A 33 -9.58 -0.52 2.18
C LEU A 33 -10.73 -1.51 1.95
N LEU A 34 -11.74 -1.51 2.84
CA LEU A 34 -12.94 -2.34 2.69
C LEU A 34 -13.72 -2.01 1.42
N LEU A 35 -13.82 -0.74 1.02
CA LEU A 35 -14.48 -0.36 -0.23
C LEU A 35 -13.77 -0.97 -1.46
N HIS A 36 -12.43 -0.96 -1.48
CA HIS A 36 -11.68 -1.58 -2.58
C HIS A 36 -11.77 -3.11 -2.56
N LEU A 37 -11.69 -3.73 -1.38
CA LEU A 37 -11.79 -5.19 -1.23
C LEU A 37 -13.21 -5.72 -1.51
N SER A 38 -14.24 -4.91 -1.25
CA SER A 38 -15.64 -5.29 -1.49
C SER A 38 -16.09 -5.06 -2.93
N ALA A 39 -15.22 -4.49 -3.79
CA ALA A 39 -15.50 -4.38 -5.21
C ALA A 39 -15.73 -5.78 -5.82
N ALA A 40 -16.70 -5.88 -6.72
CA ALA A 40 -17.09 -7.15 -7.34
C ALA A 40 -15.87 -7.82 -8.01
N GLY A 41 -15.54 -9.04 -7.59
CA GLY A 41 -14.49 -9.87 -8.19
C GLY A 41 -13.29 -10.19 -7.29
N VAL A 42 -13.10 -9.52 -6.14
CA VAL A 42 -11.97 -9.82 -5.23
C VAL A 42 -12.18 -11.13 -4.44
N GLN A 43 -13.44 -11.51 -4.14
CA GLN A 43 -13.77 -12.63 -3.25
C GLN A 43 -13.25 -14.00 -3.71
N HIS A 44 -12.94 -14.15 -5.01
CA HIS A 44 -12.45 -15.39 -5.60
C HIS A 44 -10.99 -15.31 -6.08
N ARG A 45 -10.30 -14.20 -5.77
CA ARG A 45 -8.91 -13.96 -6.17
C ARG A 45 -7.98 -14.17 -4.98
N PRO A 46 -6.81 -14.83 -5.16
CA PRO A 46 -5.78 -14.84 -4.12
C PRO A 46 -5.38 -13.40 -3.76
N LEU A 47 -5.41 -13.07 -2.47
CA LEU A 47 -4.99 -11.76 -1.98
C LEU A 47 -3.47 -11.76 -1.76
N VAL A 48 -2.77 -10.84 -2.40
CA VAL A 48 -1.31 -10.71 -2.31
C VAL A 48 -0.95 -9.30 -1.86
N ILE A 49 -0.05 -9.18 -0.90
CA ILE A 49 0.51 -7.91 -0.43
C ILE A 49 1.97 -7.86 -0.87
N VAL A 50 2.37 -6.78 -1.55
CA VAL A 50 3.74 -6.53 -1.98
C VAL A 50 4.23 -5.25 -1.32
N CYS A 51 5.09 -5.41 -0.34
CA CYS A 51 5.73 -4.33 0.39
C CYS A 51 7.07 -3.96 -0.26
N ILE A 52 7.13 -2.80 -0.89
CA ILE A 52 8.24 -2.32 -1.68
C ILE A 52 9.14 -1.41 -0.85
N GLY A 53 10.45 -1.60 -0.98
CA GLY A 53 11.48 -0.79 -0.34
C GLY A 53 12.71 -1.60 0.05
N THR A 54 13.68 -0.94 0.67
CA THR A 54 14.88 -1.58 1.22
C THR A 54 15.15 -1.18 2.67
N ASP A 55 15.75 -2.10 3.42
CA ASP A 55 16.33 -1.89 4.74
C ASP A 55 17.58 -1.00 4.75
N ARG A 56 18.14 -0.65 3.57
CA ARG A 56 19.37 0.14 3.43
C ARG A 56 19.16 1.66 3.38
N SER A 57 17.92 2.13 3.42
CA SER A 57 17.57 3.55 3.39
C SER A 57 16.41 3.81 4.35
N THR A 58 16.57 4.76 5.28
CA THR A 58 15.57 4.98 6.34
C THR A 58 14.23 5.46 5.81
N GLY A 59 14.21 6.22 4.71
CA GLY A 59 12.98 6.65 4.05
C GLY A 59 12.34 5.55 3.21
N ASP A 60 13.12 4.60 2.71
CA ASP A 60 12.65 3.53 1.82
C ASP A 60 12.30 2.24 2.59
N CYS A 61 12.58 2.17 3.89
CA CYS A 61 12.32 0.96 4.67
C CYS A 61 10.85 0.79 5.10
N LEU A 62 9.95 1.71 4.72
CA LEU A 62 8.53 1.66 5.08
C LEU A 62 7.88 0.33 4.67
N GLY A 63 8.04 -0.10 3.41
CA GLY A 63 7.48 -1.37 2.93
C GLY A 63 7.99 -2.56 3.73
N PRO A 64 9.31 -2.83 3.79
CA PRO A 64 9.88 -3.91 4.59
C PRO A 64 9.43 -3.92 6.06
N LEU A 65 9.27 -2.74 6.68
CA LEU A 65 8.73 -2.61 8.05
C LEU A 65 7.26 -3.02 8.14
N VAL A 66 6.43 -2.55 7.22
CA VAL A 66 5.01 -2.95 7.13
C VAL A 66 4.90 -4.46 6.92
N GLY A 67 5.66 -5.03 5.99
CA GLY A 67 5.63 -6.47 5.71
C GLY A 67 6.10 -7.29 6.91
N THR A 68 7.18 -6.90 7.56
CA THR A 68 7.64 -7.56 8.80
C THR A 68 6.56 -7.52 9.87
N SER A 69 5.84 -6.39 10.00
CA SER A 69 4.72 -6.25 10.94
C SER A 69 3.56 -7.19 10.59
N LEU A 70 3.19 -7.25 9.31
CA LEU A 70 2.12 -8.12 8.81
C LEU A 70 2.44 -9.62 8.98
N ALA A 71 3.71 -10.00 8.78
CA ALA A 71 4.16 -11.39 8.92
C ALA A 71 3.92 -11.95 10.34
N ARG A 72 3.98 -11.11 11.37
CA ARG A 72 3.76 -11.51 12.77
C ARG A 72 2.34 -12.00 13.05
N TYR A 73 1.35 -11.63 12.23
CA TYR A 73 -0.02 -12.11 12.41
C TYR A 73 -0.21 -13.58 12.01
N GLN A 74 0.76 -14.19 11.31
CA GLN A 74 0.77 -15.63 10.95
C GLN A 74 -0.57 -16.12 10.40
N THR A 75 -1.12 -15.40 9.43
CA THR A 75 -2.45 -15.66 8.87
C THR A 75 -2.39 -16.22 7.45
N SER A 76 -3.41 -16.99 7.07
CA SER A 76 -3.61 -17.48 5.71
C SER A 76 -4.51 -16.58 4.84
N MET A 77 -4.93 -15.41 5.35
CA MET A 77 -5.85 -14.50 4.63
C MET A 77 -5.20 -13.81 3.42
N PHE A 78 -3.88 -13.75 3.35
CA PHE A 78 -3.13 -13.14 2.26
C PHE A 78 -1.74 -13.78 2.10
N HIS A 79 -1.15 -13.61 0.93
CA HIS A 79 0.26 -13.91 0.67
C HIS A 79 1.08 -12.63 0.77
N LEU A 80 2.24 -12.70 1.40
CA LEU A 80 3.06 -11.53 1.68
C LEU A 80 4.43 -11.63 0.99
N TYR A 81 4.83 -10.55 0.34
CA TYR A 81 6.16 -10.35 -0.24
C TYR A 81 6.72 -9.01 0.23
N GLY A 82 8.01 -8.98 0.53
CA GLY A 82 8.67 -7.79 1.06
C GLY A 82 8.61 -7.72 2.58
N THR A 83 9.65 -8.22 3.23
CA THR A 83 9.89 -8.05 4.67
C THR A 83 11.28 -7.47 4.86
N LEU A 84 11.71 -7.23 6.11
CA LEU A 84 13.10 -6.87 6.38
C LEU A 84 14.07 -8.01 6.04
N ASP A 85 13.66 -9.26 6.24
CA ASP A 85 14.49 -10.43 5.94
C ASP A 85 14.53 -10.72 4.43
N GLU A 86 13.41 -10.48 3.73
CA GLU A 86 13.25 -10.73 2.29
C GLU A 86 12.68 -9.47 1.60
N PRO A 87 13.48 -8.41 1.42
CA PRO A 87 13.00 -7.15 0.85
C PRO A 87 12.67 -7.28 -0.64
N VAL A 88 11.63 -6.56 -1.06
CA VAL A 88 11.28 -6.38 -2.47
C VAL A 88 11.61 -4.94 -2.84
N HIS A 89 12.56 -4.76 -3.73
CA HIS A 89 13.10 -3.46 -4.13
C HIS A 89 13.26 -3.39 -5.65
N ALA A 90 13.66 -2.23 -6.16
CA ALA A 90 13.80 -1.96 -7.60
C ALA A 90 14.56 -3.04 -8.40
N MET A 91 15.55 -3.73 -7.81
CA MET A 91 16.37 -4.73 -8.53
C MET A 91 15.74 -6.13 -8.64
N ASN A 92 14.75 -6.48 -7.83
CA ASN A 92 14.12 -7.82 -7.82
C ASN A 92 12.59 -7.75 -7.95
N LEU A 93 12.03 -6.55 -8.15
CA LEU A 93 10.59 -6.36 -8.24
C LEU A 93 9.98 -7.11 -9.44
N GLU A 94 10.61 -7.04 -10.61
CA GLU A 94 10.12 -7.71 -11.82
C GLU A 94 10.06 -9.24 -11.63
N ASP A 95 11.13 -9.84 -11.11
CA ASP A 95 11.18 -11.28 -10.81
C ASP A 95 10.14 -11.68 -9.75
N THR A 96 9.94 -10.82 -8.74
CA THR A 96 8.93 -11.03 -7.70
C THR A 96 7.53 -11.06 -8.30
N LEU A 97 7.19 -10.08 -9.16
CA LEU A 97 5.89 -10.05 -9.84
C LEU A 97 5.70 -11.25 -10.76
N ASN A 98 6.73 -11.62 -11.53
CA ASN A 98 6.68 -12.80 -12.40
C ASN A 98 6.41 -14.08 -11.58
N SER A 99 7.05 -14.23 -10.42
CA SER A 99 6.78 -15.33 -9.49
C SER A 99 5.34 -15.30 -8.96
N ILE A 100 4.82 -14.12 -8.59
CA ILE A 100 3.44 -13.95 -8.11
C ILE A 100 2.44 -14.39 -9.19
N TYR A 101 2.56 -13.87 -10.42
CA TYR A 101 1.66 -14.19 -11.52
C TYR A 101 1.81 -15.63 -12.04
N THR A 102 2.96 -16.27 -11.83
CA THR A 102 3.14 -17.70 -12.12
C THR A 102 2.47 -18.57 -11.06
N ARG A 103 2.48 -18.14 -9.79
CA ARG A 103 1.98 -18.91 -8.65
C ARG A 103 0.47 -18.78 -8.45
N PHE A 104 -0.10 -17.61 -8.74
CA PHE A 104 -1.50 -17.30 -8.47
C PHE A 104 -2.21 -16.93 -9.76
N ASP A 105 -3.38 -17.54 -9.98
CA ASP A 105 -4.26 -17.14 -11.07
C ASP A 105 -5.02 -15.86 -10.68
N ASN A 106 -4.90 -14.82 -11.52
CA ASN A 106 -5.55 -13.52 -11.36
C ASN A 106 -5.52 -12.97 -9.91
N PRO A 107 -4.36 -12.82 -9.25
CA PRO A 107 -4.28 -12.36 -7.86
C PRO A 107 -4.74 -10.91 -7.73
N PHE A 108 -5.39 -10.56 -6.61
CA PHE A 108 -5.62 -9.16 -6.23
C PHE A 108 -4.43 -8.68 -5.41
N ILE A 109 -3.69 -7.70 -5.91
CA ILE A 109 -2.42 -7.25 -5.35
C ILE A 109 -2.60 -5.90 -4.65
N ILE A 110 -2.14 -5.78 -3.41
CA ILE A 110 -2.00 -4.51 -2.68
C ILE A 110 -0.52 -4.14 -2.65
N GLY A 111 -0.15 -3.07 -3.35
CA GLY A 111 1.19 -2.50 -3.27
C GLY A 111 1.35 -1.60 -2.03
N ILE A 112 2.46 -1.69 -1.32
CA ILE A 112 2.77 -0.82 -0.17
C ILE A 112 4.15 -0.22 -0.38
N ASP A 113 4.29 1.10 -0.34
CA ASP A 113 5.56 1.79 -0.63
C ASP A 113 5.70 3.11 0.12
N ALA A 114 6.93 3.61 0.25
CA ALA A 114 7.18 4.98 0.64
C ALA A 114 7.19 5.89 -0.57
N CYS A 115 6.77 7.13 -0.40
CA CYS A 115 7.00 8.15 -1.42
C CYS A 115 7.43 9.48 -0.81
N LEU A 116 8.00 10.31 -1.67
CA LEU A 116 8.29 11.70 -1.37
C LEU A 116 7.14 12.57 -1.88
N GLY A 117 6.83 13.65 -1.15
CA GLY A 117 5.68 14.49 -1.47
C GLY A 117 5.91 15.96 -1.18
N GLN A 118 4.83 16.75 -1.24
CA GLN A 118 4.88 18.14 -0.80
C GLN A 118 5.10 18.23 0.70
N SER A 119 5.76 19.30 1.17
CA SER A 119 6.02 19.52 2.60
C SER A 119 4.76 19.45 3.48
N SER A 120 3.61 19.88 2.96
CA SER A 120 2.32 19.83 3.66
C SER A 120 1.74 18.42 3.78
N SER A 121 2.24 17.46 3.01
CA SER A 121 1.76 16.08 2.98
C SER A 121 2.71 15.11 3.70
N VAL A 122 3.85 15.58 4.22
CA VAL A 122 4.79 14.72 4.95
C VAL A 122 4.11 14.16 6.19
N GLY A 123 4.23 12.85 6.38
CA GLY A 123 3.53 12.11 7.42
C GLY A 123 2.09 11.78 7.08
N SER A 124 1.63 11.94 5.84
CA SER A 124 0.34 11.40 5.40
C SER A 124 0.44 9.96 4.93
N ILE A 125 -0.65 9.23 5.10
CA ILE A 125 -0.89 7.91 4.51
C ILE A 125 -1.94 8.08 3.42
N GLN A 126 -1.71 7.47 2.27
CA GLN A 126 -2.62 7.51 1.14
C GLN A 126 -2.98 6.10 0.68
N ILE A 127 -4.28 5.85 0.46
CA ILE A 127 -4.78 4.66 -0.24
C ILE A 127 -5.33 5.13 -1.58
N SER A 128 -4.99 4.46 -2.67
CA SER A 128 -5.46 4.83 -4.00
C SER A 128 -5.73 3.61 -4.88
N ASP A 129 -6.70 3.77 -5.77
CA ASP A 129 -6.98 2.83 -6.84
C ASP A 129 -5.85 2.80 -7.88
N GLY A 130 -5.68 1.63 -8.48
CA GLY A 130 -4.75 1.39 -9.57
C GLY A 130 -3.33 1.08 -9.08
N PRO A 131 -2.46 0.71 -10.03
CA PRO A 131 -1.12 0.28 -9.69
C PRO A 131 -0.27 1.44 -9.17
N LEU A 132 0.51 1.12 -8.15
CA LEU A 132 1.66 1.89 -7.75
C LEU A 132 2.69 1.93 -8.90
N LYS A 133 3.28 3.09 -9.12
CA LYS A 133 4.49 3.23 -9.94
C LYS A 133 5.67 3.44 -9.01
N PRO A 134 6.35 2.37 -8.58
CA PRO A 134 7.47 2.49 -7.67
C PRO A 134 8.62 3.23 -8.37
N GLY A 135 9.44 3.91 -7.58
CA GLY A 135 10.70 4.47 -8.09
C GLY A 135 11.01 5.91 -7.71
N ALA A 136 10.33 6.50 -6.72
CA ALA A 136 10.77 7.78 -6.16
C ALA A 136 12.23 7.64 -5.68
N GLY A 137 13.18 8.34 -6.34
CA GLY A 137 14.61 8.23 -6.03
C GLY A 137 15.43 7.19 -6.82
N VAL A 138 14.84 6.44 -7.77
CA VAL A 138 15.60 5.59 -8.71
C VAL A 138 15.31 5.99 -10.16
N HIS A 139 16.36 6.24 -10.95
CA HIS A 139 16.25 6.61 -12.37
C HIS A 139 15.95 5.41 -13.29
N LYS A 140 15.02 4.53 -12.89
CA LYS A 140 14.60 3.36 -13.65
C LYS A 140 13.08 3.32 -13.77
N GLU A 141 12.59 2.91 -14.93
CA GLU A 141 11.19 2.54 -15.08
C GLU A 141 10.96 1.18 -14.43
N LEU A 142 10.15 1.15 -13.38
CA LEU A 142 9.77 -0.08 -12.69
C LEU A 142 8.36 -0.51 -13.13
N PRO A 143 8.09 -1.83 -13.15
CA PRO A 143 6.77 -2.32 -13.51
C PRO A 143 5.71 -1.80 -12.51
N PRO A 144 4.49 -1.48 -12.98
CA PRO A 144 3.38 -1.12 -12.11
C PRO A 144 3.03 -2.26 -11.15
N VAL A 145 2.70 -1.95 -9.89
CA VAL A 145 2.41 -2.93 -8.84
C VAL A 145 1.05 -2.69 -8.22
N GLY A 146 0.20 -3.71 -8.18
CA GLY A 146 -1.06 -3.66 -7.42
C GLY A 146 -2.29 -3.34 -8.25
N ASP A 147 -3.43 -3.82 -7.77
CA ASP A 147 -4.77 -3.33 -8.13
C ASP A 147 -5.12 -2.06 -7.33
N ILE A 148 -4.62 -1.99 -6.10
CA ILE A 148 -4.60 -0.80 -5.25
C ILE A 148 -3.22 -0.63 -4.62
N HIS A 149 -2.96 0.55 -4.06
CA HIS A 149 -1.76 0.78 -3.28
C HIS A 149 -1.97 1.65 -2.04
N VAL A 150 -1.09 1.43 -1.06
CA VAL A 150 -0.96 2.22 0.15
C VAL A 150 0.42 2.88 0.16
N THR A 151 0.47 4.20 0.29
CA THR A 151 1.74 4.93 0.35
C THR A 151 1.86 5.75 1.62
N GLY A 152 3.05 5.74 2.21
CA GLY A 152 3.42 6.69 3.27
C GLY A 152 4.29 7.79 2.71
N ILE A 153 3.91 9.06 2.91
CA ILE A 153 4.71 10.20 2.48
C ILE A 153 5.75 10.48 3.56
N VAL A 154 6.95 9.94 3.37
CA VAL A 154 7.98 9.89 4.43
C VAL A 154 8.80 11.18 4.52
N ASN A 155 8.90 11.94 3.43
CA ASN A 155 9.66 13.18 3.38
C ASN A 155 9.28 14.06 2.16
N VAL A 156 9.94 15.21 2.04
CA VAL A 156 9.73 16.17 0.94
C VAL A 156 10.42 15.70 -0.34
N GLY A 157 9.73 15.75 -1.48
CA GLY A 157 10.28 15.43 -2.80
C GLY A 157 10.91 16.63 -3.52
N GLY A 158 11.51 16.37 -4.68
CA GLY A 158 12.12 17.41 -5.52
C GLY A 158 13.61 17.17 -5.74
N PHE A 159 14.46 17.95 -5.07
CA PHE A 159 15.91 17.88 -5.32
C PHE A 159 16.59 16.82 -4.43
N MET A 160 17.50 16.04 -5.03
CA MET A 160 18.31 15.01 -4.33
C MET A 160 17.47 13.95 -3.58
N GLU A 161 16.39 13.46 -4.19
CA GLU A 161 15.45 12.50 -3.59
C GLU A 161 16.12 11.27 -2.97
N TYR A 162 17.16 10.73 -3.63
CA TYR A 162 17.94 9.61 -3.09
C TYR A 162 18.59 9.94 -1.73
N PHE A 163 19.22 11.12 -1.61
CA PHE A 163 19.83 11.58 -0.36
C PHE A 163 18.79 11.89 0.72
N VAL A 164 17.64 12.44 0.32
CA VAL A 164 16.51 12.70 1.22
C VAL A 164 16.01 11.40 1.83
N LEU A 165 15.80 10.36 1.03
CA LEU A 165 15.39 9.04 1.53
C LEU A 165 16.41 8.47 2.52
N GLN A 166 17.72 8.57 2.23
CA GLN A 166 18.77 8.10 3.14
C GLN A 166 18.82 8.83 4.50
N ASN A 167 18.32 10.07 4.57
CA ASN A 167 18.35 10.90 5.77
C ASN A 167 16.95 11.13 6.37
N THR A 168 15.96 10.37 5.93
CA THR A 168 14.59 10.50 6.44
C THR A 168 14.51 10.02 7.88
N ARG A 169 13.70 10.71 8.71
CA ARG A 169 13.56 10.40 10.13
C ARG A 169 12.88 9.05 10.31
N LEU A 170 13.64 8.06 10.78
CA LEU A 170 13.14 6.71 11.04
C LEU A 170 11.92 6.69 11.96
N SER A 171 11.83 7.58 12.95
CA SER A 171 10.68 7.64 13.87
C SER A 171 9.34 7.93 13.16
N LEU A 172 9.36 8.72 12.09
CA LEU A 172 8.17 8.95 11.27
C LEU A 172 7.83 7.68 10.48
N VAL A 173 8.83 7.06 9.85
CA VAL A 173 8.65 5.84 9.06
C VAL A 173 8.10 4.70 9.90
N MET A 174 8.63 4.51 11.12
CA MET A 174 8.11 3.54 12.08
C MET A 174 6.63 3.78 12.38
N ARG A 175 6.24 5.02 12.68
CA ARG A 175 4.84 5.37 12.97
C ARG A 175 3.91 5.11 11.79
N LEU A 176 4.33 5.48 10.58
CA LEU A 176 3.56 5.19 9.37
C LEU A 176 3.44 3.67 9.15
N SER A 177 4.51 2.92 9.35
CA SER A 177 4.51 1.46 9.19
C SER A 177 3.56 0.76 10.15
N GLU A 178 3.49 1.22 11.41
CA GLU A 178 2.60 0.69 12.44
C GLU A 178 1.14 0.88 12.03
N ILE A 179 0.75 2.12 11.72
CA ILE A 179 -0.63 2.46 11.31
C ILE A 179 -1.03 1.68 10.05
N ILE A 180 -0.17 1.67 9.03
CA ILE A 180 -0.45 0.96 7.78
C ILE A 180 -0.65 -0.53 8.05
N SER A 181 0.27 -1.17 8.79
CA SER A 181 0.18 -2.61 9.05
C SER A 181 -1.08 -3.01 9.83
N ASP A 182 -1.46 -2.21 10.84
CA ASP A 182 -2.66 -2.45 11.65
C ASP A 182 -3.95 -2.27 10.84
N CYS A 183 -4.04 -1.18 10.07
CA CYS A 183 -5.21 -0.90 9.23
C CYS A 183 -5.38 -1.94 8.12
N VAL A 184 -4.28 -2.33 7.46
CA VAL A 184 -4.30 -3.34 6.39
C VAL A 184 -4.75 -4.68 6.94
N PHE A 185 -4.15 -5.15 8.05
CA PHE A 185 -4.55 -6.41 8.67
C PHE A 185 -6.01 -6.39 9.12
N THR A 186 -6.43 -5.32 9.81
CA THR A 186 -7.79 -5.20 10.33
C THR A 186 -8.83 -5.16 9.21
N GLY A 187 -8.60 -4.37 8.16
CA GLY A 187 -9.50 -4.33 7.01
C GLY A 187 -9.63 -5.67 6.29
N ILE A 188 -8.51 -6.39 6.08
CA ILE A 188 -8.54 -7.72 5.48
C ILE A 188 -9.26 -8.73 6.37
N LYS A 189 -9.04 -8.68 7.69
CA LYS A 189 -9.71 -9.54 8.67
C LYS A 189 -11.22 -9.35 8.66
N GLU A 190 -11.67 -8.09 8.63
CA GLU A 190 -13.10 -7.76 8.56
C GLU A 190 -13.73 -8.21 7.24
N TRP A 191 -13.07 -7.93 6.11
CA TRP A 191 -13.50 -8.39 4.80
C TRP A 191 -13.61 -9.92 4.72
N SER A 192 -12.59 -10.64 5.20
CA SER A 192 -12.55 -12.11 5.22
C SER A 192 -13.63 -12.71 6.13
N ARG A 193 -14.05 -11.99 7.18
CA ARG A 193 -15.19 -12.40 8.01
C ARG A 193 -16.51 -12.22 7.25
N SER A 194 -16.69 -11.10 6.58
CA SER A 194 -17.91 -10.80 5.81
C SER A 194 -18.14 -11.79 4.67
N ILE A 195 -17.09 -12.18 3.93
CA ILE A 195 -17.19 -13.20 2.87
C ILE A 195 -17.61 -14.56 3.44
N ARG A 196 -17.02 -14.99 4.56
CA ARG A 196 -17.33 -16.28 5.17
C ARG A 196 -18.78 -16.37 5.64
N LEU A 197 -19.33 -15.27 6.17
CA LEU A 197 -20.74 -15.22 6.57
C LEU A 197 -21.66 -15.29 5.34
N ALA A 198 -21.35 -14.54 4.27
CA ALA A 198 -22.14 -14.55 3.04
C ALA A 198 -22.11 -15.89 2.28
N ALA A 199 -21.12 -16.74 2.52
CA ALA A 199 -21.02 -18.08 1.92
C ALA A 199 -21.75 -19.17 2.73
N GLN A 200 -22.28 -18.84 3.91
CA GLN A 200 -23.03 -19.75 4.78
C GLN A 200 -24.56 -19.59 4.66
N ASP A 201 -25.01 -18.53 3.97
CA ASP A 201 -26.42 -18.26 3.63
C ASP A 201 -26.75 -18.75 2.20
#